data_AF-A0A1G2E3N7-F1
#
_entry.id   AF-A0A1G2E3N7-F1
#
_cell.length_a   1.000
_cell.length_b   1.000
_cell.length_c   1.000
_cell.angle_alpha   90.00
_cell.angle_beta   90.00
_cell.angle_gamma   90.00
#
_symmetry.space_group_name_H-M   'P 1'
#
loop_
_entity.id
_entity.type
_entity.pdbx_description
1 polymer ?
#
loop_
_entity_poly.entity_id
_entity_poly.type
_entity_poly.pdbx_seq_one_letter_code
_entity_poly.pdbx_strand_id
1 'polypeptide(L)'
;MTKWIAAIVLIISGSILGYLYVELNKIESSTAQLQPIEAENAVRVVHSYKDGVHRYAGQIKLPHSCYTVSAEAVIPFEEPSKVTITLVTKDNLLSEKICSSIRTRYPFEVIADAPEDAVVTLTQDGVVQPIKIIETNWQDSYSRQYNTLIEEMPK
;
A
#
# COMPACT_ATOMS: atom_id res chain seq x y z
N MET A 1 38.47 2.96 -46.14
CA MET A 1 38.41 2.52 -44.71
C MET A 1 37.21 3.11 -43.97
N THR A 2 36.75 4.32 -44.29
CA THR A 2 35.60 4.99 -43.66
C THR A 2 34.25 4.27 -43.78
N LYS A 3 34.01 3.50 -44.86
CA LYS A 3 32.76 2.75 -45.07
C LYS A 3 32.49 1.68 -44.00
N TRP A 4 33.54 1.04 -43.48
CA TRP A 4 33.42 0.01 -42.45
C TRP A 4 33.18 0.59 -41.05
N ILE A 5 33.76 1.77 -40.79
CA ILE A 5 33.56 2.49 -39.52
C ILE A 5 32.10 2.92 -39.38
N ALA A 6 31.49 3.43 -40.45
CA ALA A 6 30.07 3.82 -40.44
C ALA A 6 29.12 2.64 -40.17
N ALA A 7 29.43 1.46 -40.71
CA ALA A 7 28.63 0.25 -40.49
C ALA A 7 28.68 -0.21 -39.02
N ILE A 8 29.87 -0.19 -38.41
CA ILE A 8 30.05 -0.62 -37.01
C ILE A 8 29.31 0.32 -36.06
N VAL A 9 29.37 1.64 -36.29
CA VAL A 9 28.66 2.63 -35.46
C VAL A 9 27.15 2.43 -35.53
N LEU A 10 26.60 2.12 -36.70
CA LEU A 10 25.17 1.85 -36.87
C LEU A 10 24.71 0.60 -36.10
N ILE A 11 25.51 -0.47 -36.12
CA ILE A 11 25.20 -1.72 -35.42
C ILE A 11 25.19 -1.52 -33.90
N ILE A 12 26.20 -0.82 -33.37
CA ILE A 12 26.30 -0.55 -31.93
C ILE A 12 25.15 0.35 -31.48
N SER A 13 24.89 1.44 -32.21
CA SER A 13 23.78 2.36 -31.91
C SER A 13 22.42 1.67 -31.94
N GLY A 14 22.16 0.84 -32.97
CA GLY A 14 20.93 0.06 -33.08
C GLY A 14 20.77 -0.97 -31.96
N SER A 15 21.86 -1.60 -31.52
CA SER A 15 21.85 -2.56 -30.42
C SER A 15 21.53 -1.89 -29.08
N ILE A 16 22.11 -0.71 -28.81
CA ILE A 16 21.83 0.07 -27.59
C ILE A 16 20.38 0.55 -27.60
N LEU A 17 19.89 1.12 -28.71
CA LEU A 17 18.49 1.54 -28.83
C LEU A 17 17.53 0.36 -28.64
N GLY A 18 17.82 -0.79 -29.25
CA GLY A 18 16.99 -1.98 -29.13
C GLY A 18 16.95 -2.52 -27.69
N TYR A 19 18.09 -2.53 -27.02
CA TYR A 19 18.18 -2.92 -25.61
C TYR A 19 17.33 -2.00 -24.72
N LEU A 20 17.50 -0.67 -24.87
CA LEU A 20 16.73 0.31 -24.11
C LEU A 20 15.22 0.22 -24.40
N TYR A 21 14.83 -0.04 -25.66
CA TYR A 21 13.43 -0.19 -26.03
C TYR A 21 12.77 -1.41 -25.35
N VAL A 22 13.48 -2.54 -25.26
CA VAL A 22 12.99 -3.74 -24.56
C VAL A 22 12.87 -3.49 -23.06
N GLU A 23 13.83 -2.79 -22.47
CA GLU A 23 13.83 -2.48 -21.03
C GLU A 23 12.71 -1.49 -20.67
N LEU A 24 12.45 -0.48 -21.52
CA LEU A 24 11.33 0.45 -21.38
C LEU A 24 9.96 -0.25 -21.47
N ASN A 25 9.77 -1.17 -22.41
CA ASN A 25 8.52 -1.93 -22.52
C ASN A 25 8.25 -2.84 -21.31
N LYS A 26 9.31 -3.35 -20.66
CA LYS A 26 9.18 -4.11 -19.40
C LYS A 26 8.71 -3.19 -18.26
N ILE A 27 9.20 -1.96 -18.21
CA ILE A 27 8.78 -0.96 -17.21
C ILE A 27 7.32 -0.53 -17.45
N GLU A 28 6.91 -0.32 -18.70
CA GLU A 28 5.52 0.04 -19.05
C GLU A 28 4.54 -1.09 -18.70
N SER A 29 4.92 -2.35 -18.96
CA SER A 29 4.13 -3.52 -18.56
C SER A 29 4.04 -3.69 -17.04
N SER A 30 5.05 -3.24 -16.29
CA SER A 30 5.03 -3.21 -14.82
C SER A 30 4.26 -2.02 -14.24
N THR A 31 4.01 -0.97 -15.03
CA THR A 31 3.28 0.24 -14.60
C THR A 31 1.77 0.10 -14.87
N ALA A 32 1.34 -0.95 -15.57
CA ALA A 32 -0.05 -1.26 -15.86
C ALA A 32 -0.81 -1.86 -14.66
N GLN A 33 -0.74 -1.20 -13.49
CA GLN A 33 -1.66 -1.44 -12.37
C GLN A 33 -1.81 -0.24 -11.42
N LEU A 34 -1.41 0.97 -11.82
CA LEU A 34 -1.88 2.18 -11.16
C LEU A 34 -3.14 2.66 -11.87
N GLN A 35 -4.27 1.98 -11.61
CA GLN A 35 -5.56 2.58 -11.90
C GLN A 35 -5.66 3.88 -11.09
N PRO A 36 -6.02 5.02 -11.69
CA PRO A 36 -6.46 6.18 -10.92
C PRO A 36 -7.83 5.80 -10.36
N ILE A 37 -7.84 5.08 -9.23
CA ILE A 37 -9.05 4.89 -8.46
C ILE A 37 -9.48 6.30 -8.05
N GLU A 38 -10.68 6.72 -8.44
CA GLU A 38 -11.41 7.82 -7.80
C GLU A 38 -11.62 7.43 -6.33
N ALA A 39 -10.58 7.66 -5.54
CA ALA A 39 -10.35 6.99 -4.26
C ALA A 39 -10.85 7.83 -3.08
N GLU A 40 -12.04 8.44 -3.19
CA GLU A 40 -12.62 9.15 -2.04
C GLU A 40 -12.90 8.16 -0.88
N ASN A 41 -13.13 6.89 -1.20
CA ASN A 41 -13.38 5.82 -0.23
C ASN A 41 -12.19 4.85 -0.03
N ALA A 42 -11.02 5.10 -0.61
CA ALA A 42 -9.88 4.19 -0.42
C ALA A 42 -9.28 4.33 0.98
N VAL A 43 -8.93 3.19 1.58
CA VAL A 43 -8.21 3.16 2.86
C VAL A 43 -6.79 3.62 2.61
N ARG A 44 -6.39 4.72 3.28
CA ARG A 44 -5.01 5.21 3.21
C ARG A 44 -4.14 4.35 4.12
N VAL A 45 -3.13 3.74 3.52
CA VAL A 45 -2.17 2.88 4.21
C VAL A 45 -0.78 3.47 3.99
N VAL A 46 -0.08 3.77 5.07
CA VAL A 46 1.33 4.10 5.04
C VAL A 46 2.10 2.80 5.10
N HIS A 47 3.02 2.64 4.16
CA HIS A 47 3.86 1.46 4.03
C HIS A 47 5.33 1.83 4.24
N SER A 48 6.03 1.01 5.00
CA SER A 48 7.48 1.07 5.11
C SER A 48 8.05 -0.34 5.11
N TYR A 49 9.15 -0.52 4.38
CA TYR A 49 9.86 -1.80 4.26
C TYR A 49 11.27 -1.69 4.83
N LYS A 50 11.71 -2.73 5.54
CA LYS A 50 13.09 -2.86 6.01
C LYS A 50 13.45 -4.32 6.26
N ASP A 51 14.57 -4.78 5.71
CA ASP A 51 15.17 -6.09 6.02
C ASP A 51 14.20 -7.29 5.89
N GLY A 52 13.35 -7.30 4.85
CA GLY A 52 12.34 -8.36 4.63
C GLY A 52 11.05 -8.18 5.43
N VAL A 53 10.93 -7.09 6.19
CA VAL A 53 9.78 -6.78 7.04
C VAL A 53 9.01 -5.62 6.45
N HIS A 54 7.74 -5.87 6.14
CA HIS A 54 6.76 -4.85 5.74
C HIS A 54 5.99 -4.38 6.96
N ARG A 55 5.75 -3.07 7.01
CA ARG A 55 4.90 -2.45 8.03
C ARG A 55 3.84 -1.62 7.35
N TYR A 56 2.59 -1.90 7.68
CA TYR A 56 1.42 -1.22 7.13
C TYR A 56 0.65 -0.58 8.28
N ALA A 57 0.50 0.75 8.23
CA ALA A 57 -0.26 1.52 9.21
C ALA A 57 -1.33 2.34 8.51
N GLY A 58 -2.54 2.38 9.05
CA GLY A 58 -3.65 3.07 8.38
C GLY A 58 -4.78 3.41 9.34
N GLN A 59 -5.86 3.92 8.76
CA GLN A 59 -7.09 4.21 9.50
C GLN A 59 -8.31 3.84 8.68
N ILE A 60 -9.31 3.26 9.35
CA ILE A 60 -10.65 3.01 8.77
C ILE A 60 -11.69 3.89 9.44
N LYS A 61 -12.69 4.34 8.68
CA LYS A 61 -13.79 5.17 9.18
C LYS A 61 -15.00 4.29 9.45
N LEU A 62 -15.47 4.26 10.68
CA LEU A 62 -16.64 3.46 11.08
C LEU A 62 -17.81 4.36 11.50
N PRO A 63 -19.06 3.86 11.42
CA PRO A 63 -20.26 4.68 11.67
C PRO A 63 -20.34 5.35 13.04
N HIS A 64 -19.76 4.76 14.09
CA HIS A 64 -19.83 5.26 15.46
C HIS A 64 -18.57 4.97 16.28
N SER A 65 -18.52 5.48 17.51
CA SER A 65 -17.36 5.39 18.41
C SER A 65 -17.23 4.06 19.19
N CYS A 66 -18.17 3.13 19.03
CA CYS A 66 -18.21 1.87 19.78
C CYS A 66 -17.77 0.62 19.01
N TYR A 67 -16.89 0.77 18.01
CA TYR A 67 -16.27 -0.37 17.37
C TYR A 67 -14.98 -0.79 18.08
N THR A 68 -14.67 -2.07 18.01
CA THR A 68 -13.31 -2.58 18.19
C THR A 68 -12.79 -3.02 16.84
N VAL A 69 -11.54 -2.67 16.51
CA VAL A 69 -10.89 -3.07 15.27
C VAL A 69 -9.71 -3.95 15.63
N SER A 70 -9.67 -5.15 15.07
CA SER A 70 -8.51 -6.04 15.09
C SER A 70 -7.92 -6.10 13.68
N ALA A 71 -6.60 -6.09 13.59
CA ALA A 71 -5.89 -6.15 12.32
C ALA A 71 -4.86 -7.28 12.35
N GLU A 72 -4.81 -8.05 11.28
CA GLU A 72 -3.86 -9.14 11.11
C GLU A 72 -3.35 -9.14 9.67
N ALA A 73 -2.10 -9.54 9.47
CA ALA A 73 -1.54 -9.76 8.14
C ALA A 73 -1.33 -11.27 7.94
N VAL A 74 -1.89 -11.82 6.87
CA VAL A 74 -1.80 -13.23 6.51
C VAL A 74 -1.06 -13.35 5.20
N ILE A 75 -0.07 -14.24 5.17
CA ILE A 75 0.72 -14.58 3.99
C ILE A 75 0.37 -16.02 3.60
N PRO A 76 -0.26 -16.26 2.44
CA PRO A 76 -0.56 -17.60 1.98
C PRO A 76 0.73 -18.39 1.73
N PHE A 77 0.78 -19.64 2.19
CA PHE A 77 1.95 -20.51 1.96
C PHE A 77 2.21 -20.75 0.46
N GLU A 78 1.16 -20.76 -0.35
CA GLU A 78 1.23 -20.98 -1.81
C GLU A 78 1.72 -19.74 -2.57
N GLU A 79 1.58 -18.54 -1.98
CA GLU A 79 1.88 -17.25 -2.62
C GLU A 79 2.61 -16.32 -1.61
N PRO A 80 3.91 -16.54 -1.34
CA PRO A 80 4.66 -15.75 -0.34
C PRO A 80 4.82 -14.27 -0.73
N SER A 81 4.64 -13.94 -2.01
CA SER A 81 4.63 -12.57 -2.52
C SER A 81 3.27 -11.87 -2.36
N LYS A 82 2.35 -12.41 -1.56
CA LYS A 82 1.04 -11.82 -1.33
C LYS A 82 0.77 -11.61 0.15
N VAL A 83 0.47 -10.38 0.52
CA VAL A 83 0.11 -10.00 1.90
C VAL A 83 -1.37 -9.64 1.93
N THR A 84 -2.16 -10.37 2.72
CA THR A 84 -3.57 -10.04 2.96
C THR A 84 -3.71 -9.42 4.34
N ILE A 85 -4.05 -8.14 4.40
CA ILE A 85 -4.41 -7.46 5.64
C ILE A 85 -5.89 -7.72 5.90
N THR A 86 -6.22 -8.34 7.02
CA THR A 86 -7.59 -8.60 7.45
C THR A 86 -7.92 -7.71 8.63
N LEU A 87 -8.93 -6.85 8.43
CA LEU A 87 -9.52 -6.03 9.46
C LEU A 87 -10.84 -6.67 9.90
N VAL A 88 -10.93 -7.01 11.18
CA VAL A 88 -12.15 -7.51 11.81
C VAL A 88 -12.72 -6.42 12.69
N THR A 89 -13.94 -6.00 12.40
CA THR A 89 -14.65 -5.00 13.21
C THR A 89 -15.69 -5.68 14.09
N LYS A 90 -15.76 -5.26 15.35
CA LYS A 90 -16.78 -5.71 16.31
C LYS A 90 -17.57 -4.52 16.79
N ASP A 91 -18.87 -4.55 16.51
CA ASP A 91 -19.81 -3.55 17.01
C ASP A 91 -20.14 -3.83 18.48
N ASN A 92 -19.90 -2.84 19.35
CA ASN A 92 -20.24 -2.90 20.77
C ASN A 92 -21.29 -1.84 21.16
N LEU A 93 -22.14 -1.39 20.24
CA LEU A 93 -23.17 -0.37 20.50
C LEU A 93 -24.14 -0.78 21.62
N LEU A 94 -24.40 -2.09 21.77
CA LEU A 94 -25.27 -2.65 22.81
C LEU A 94 -24.53 -2.96 24.13
N SER A 95 -23.23 -2.68 24.23
CA SER A 95 -22.50 -2.82 25.49
C SER A 95 -22.86 -1.67 26.44
N GLU A 96 -22.70 -1.86 27.76
CA GLU A 96 -23.03 -0.87 28.81
C GLU A 96 -22.23 0.46 28.74
N LYS A 97 -21.49 0.71 27.66
CA LYS A 97 -20.68 1.91 27.44
C LYS A 97 -21.50 2.99 26.75
N ILE A 98 -21.25 4.25 27.11
CA ILE A 98 -21.84 5.41 26.44
C ILE A 98 -21.25 5.51 25.03
N CYS A 99 -22.08 5.22 24.02
CA CYS A 99 -21.72 5.28 22.61
C CYS A 99 -22.26 6.55 21.96
N SER A 100 -21.47 7.14 21.06
CA SER A 100 -21.92 8.26 20.24
C SER A 100 -21.99 7.87 18.78
N SER A 101 -23.05 8.27 18.08
CA SER A 101 -23.28 8.04 16.64
C SER A 101 -22.38 8.91 15.74
N ILE A 102 -21.18 9.26 16.22
CA ILE A 102 -20.20 10.07 15.50
C ILE A 102 -19.28 9.13 14.71
N ARG A 103 -19.20 9.37 13.39
CA ARG A 103 -18.25 8.64 12.54
C ARG A 103 -16.84 8.84 13.04
N THR A 104 -16.20 7.75 13.43
CA THR A 104 -14.90 7.76 14.10
C THR A 104 -13.87 7.02 13.26
N ARG A 105 -12.62 7.51 13.26
CA ARG A 105 -11.50 6.86 12.59
C ARG A 105 -10.78 5.95 13.59
N TYR A 106 -10.53 4.71 13.19
CA TYR A 106 -9.85 3.71 14.01
C TYR A 106 -8.50 3.39 13.36
N PRO A 107 -7.38 3.63 14.06
CA PRO A 107 -6.08 3.28 13.56
C PRO A 107 -5.88 1.76 13.58
N PHE A 108 -5.09 1.27 12.65
CA PHE A 108 -4.59 -0.09 12.66
C PHE A 108 -3.12 -0.11 12.24
N GLU A 109 -2.42 -1.14 12.69
CA GLU A 109 -1.04 -1.41 12.30
C GLU A 109 -0.85 -2.91 12.19
N VAL A 110 -0.18 -3.36 11.13
CA VAL A 110 0.23 -4.74 10.94
C VAL A 110 1.67 -4.80 10.44
N ILE A 111 2.37 -5.85 10.81
CA ILE A 111 3.74 -6.16 10.39
C ILE A 111 3.71 -7.54 9.73
N ALA A 112 4.40 -7.68 8.60
CA ALA A 112 4.41 -8.90 7.81
C ALA A 112 5.81 -9.16 7.23
N ASP A 113 6.28 -10.41 7.30
CA ASP A 113 7.56 -10.83 6.73
C ASP A 113 7.35 -11.33 5.29
N ALA A 114 7.70 -10.53 4.30
CA ALA A 114 7.46 -10.84 2.88
C ALA A 114 8.58 -10.28 1.98
N PRO A 115 8.70 -10.76 0.72
CA PRO A 115 9.59 -10.17 -0.27
C PRO A 115 9.22 -8.71 -0.58
N GLU A 116 10.21 -7.89 -0.92
CA GLU A 116 10.04 -6.45 -1.18
C GLU A 116 8.95 -6.12 -2.22
N ASP A 117 8.75 -6.99 -3.20
CA ASP A 117 7.76 -6.88 -4.27
C ASP A 117 6.38 -7.48 -3.91
N ALA A 118 6.12 -7.74 -2.63
CA ALA A 118 4.87 -8.33 -2.20
C ALA A 118 3.65 -7.45 -2.51
N VAL A 119 2.64 -8.07 -3.12
CA VAL A 119 1.36 -7.43 -3.43
C VAL A 119 0.47 -7.47 -2.19
N VAL A 120 0.03 -6.29 -1.75
CA VAL A 120 -0.84 -6.16 -0.59
C VAL A 120 -2.31 -5.99 -0.98
N THR A 121 -3.18 -6.70 -0.27
CA THR A 121 -4.64 -6.55 -0.34
C THR A 121 -5.20 -6.30 1.04
N LEU A 122 -6.25 -5.48 1.14
CA LEU A 122 -6.94 -5.23 2.40
C LEU A 122 -8.37 -5.77 2.33
N THR A 123 -8.76 -6.52 3.35
CA THR A 123 -10.10 -7.02 3.55
C THR A 123 -10.64 -6.45 4.84
N GLN A 124 -11.85 -5.92 4.80
CA GLN A 124 -12.59 -5.49 5.99
C GLN A 124 -13.84 -6.35 6.09
N ASP A 125 -13.95 -7.13 7.17
CA ASP A 125 -15.09 -8.01 7.43
C ASP A 125 -15.40 -8.93 6.23
N GLY A 126 -14.35 -9.43 5.56
CA GLY A 126 -14.43 -10.30 4.38
C GLY A 126 -14.62 -9.59 3.04
N VAL A 127 -14.81 -8.26 3.04
CA VAL A 127 -14.97 -7.47 1.81
C VAL A 127 -13.65 -6.81 1.43
N VAL A 128 -13.20 -7.01 0.18
CA VAL A 128 -11.99 -6.36 -0.35
C VAL A 128 -12.21 -4.85 -0.44
N GLN A 129 -11.31 -4.08 0.17
CA GLN A 129 -11.35 -2.62 0.15
C GLN A 129 -10.28 -2.07 -0.78
N PRO A 130 -10.56 -1.00 -1.55
CA PRO A 130 -9.53 -0.30 -2.28
C PRO A 130 -8.56 0.36 -1.29
N ILE A 131 -7.26 0.20 -1.53
CA ILE A 131 -6.21 0.81 -0.73
C ILE A 131 -5.44 1.84 -1.52
N LYS A 132 -5.01 2.89 -0.84
CA LYS A 132 -4.03 3.85 -1.34
C LYS A 132 -2.78 3.76 -0.48
N ILE A 133 -1.73 3.20 -1.04
CA ILE A 133 -0.44 3.02 -0.36
C ILE A 133 0.36 4.32 -0.47
N ILE A 134 0.96 4.73 0.64
CA ILE A 134 1.87 5.87 0.75
C ILE A 134 3.19 5.34 1.31
N GLU A 135 4.21 5.28 0.46
CA GLU A 135 5.54 4.82 0.85
C GLU A 135 6.22 5.82 1.79
N THR A 136 6.86 5.31 2.83
CA THR A 136 7.63 6.12 3.78
C THR A 136 8.88 5.39 4.25
N ASN A 137 9.85 6.16 4.76
CA ASN A 137 11.02 5.57 5.39
C ASN A 137 10.62 4.85 6.67
N TRP A 138 11.28 3.72 6.96
CA TRP A 138 11.07 2.96 8.19
C TRP A 138 11.07 3.83 9.47
N GLN A 139 11.93 4.84 9.52
CA GLN A 139 12.13 5.74 10.67
C GLN A 139 11.03 6.83 10.81
N ASP A 140 10.33 7.17 9.73
CA ASP A 140 9.34 8.26 9.69
C ASP A 140 7.95 7.80 10.17
N SER A 141 7.72 6.49 10.22
CA SER A 141 6.40 5.87 10.39
C SER A 141 5.72 6.09 11.76
N TYR A 142 6.47 6.49 12.81
CA TYR A 142 5.89 6.71 14.16
C TYR A 142 5.55 8.17 14.49
N SER A 143 6.28 9.15 13.96
CA SER A 143 6.35 10.48 14.59
C SER A 143 5.50 11.56 13.91
N ARG A 144 5.24 11.46 12.59
CA ARG A 144 4.50 12.51 11.88
C ARG A 144 2.98 12.32 11.92
N GLN A 145 2.49 11.09 11.85
CA GLN A 145 1.06 10.86 11.58
C GLN A 145 0.16 11.17 12.79
N TYR A 146 0.63 10.98 14.03
CA TYR A 146 -0.10 11.44 15.22
C TYR A 146 -0.29 12.96 15.22
N ASN A 147 0.70 13.73 14.74
CA ASN A 147 0.64 15.19 14.77
C ASN A 147 -0.16 15.78 13.61
N THR A 148 -0.05 15.22 12.39
CA THR A 148 -0.81 15.74 11.24
C THR A 148 -2.32 15.44 11.33
N LEU A 149 -2.72 14.41 12.08
CA LEU A 149 -4.13 14.06 12.29
C LEU A 149 -4.82 14.85 13.42
N ILE A 150 -4.06 15.49 14.30
CA ILE A 150 -4.61 16.37 15.35
C ILE A 150 -4.86 17.79 14.81
N GLU A 151 -4.08 18.25 13.83
CA GLU A 151 -4.23 19.60 13.26
C GLU A 151 -5.42 19.78 12.31
N GLU A 152 -5.99 18.71 11.75
CA GLU A 152 -7.18 18.78 10.87
C GLU A 152 -8.53 18.68 11.63
N MET A 153 -8.56 18.82 12.95
CA MET A 153 -9.83 18.95 13.68
C MET A 153 -10.31 20.41 13.66
N PRO A 154 -11.47 20.71 13.03
CA PRO A 154 -12.09 22.01 13.20
C PRO A 154 -12.47 22.18 14.68
N LYS A 155 -12.10 23.34 15.24
CA LYS A 155 -12.56 23.80 16.57
C LYS A 155 -14.08 23.96 16.61
#